data_AF-A0A1X7SHD6-F1
#
_entry.id   AF-A0A1X7SHD6-F1
#
_cell.length_a   1.000
_cell.length_b   1.000
_cell.length_c   1.000
_cell.angle_alpha   90.00
_cell.angle_beta   90.00
_cell.angle_gamma   90.00
#
_symmetry.space_group_name_H-M   'P 1'
#
loop_
_entity.id
_entity.type
_entity.pdbx_description
1 polymer ?
#
loop_
_entity_poly.entity_id
_entity_poly.type
_entity_poly.pdbx_seq_one_letter_code
_entity_poly.pdbx_strand_id
1 'polypeptide(L)'
;SVSLRGSYYGHGKAPFVMGDMYCSSSRSSLLDCDHYFASYNTLYCGITNAASVVCLESCNDGDVRLSGSSVTYAGRVELCVERTWTTLCDQTWDFNDAAVTCRQLGYSSYG
;
A
#
# COMPACT_ATOMS: atom_id res chain seq x y z
N SER A 1 5.26 -1.34 2.08
CA SER A 1 4.03 -1.97 2.60
C SER A 1 3.87 -1.63 4.06
N VAL A 2 2.66 -1.76 4.62
CA VAL A 2 2.40 -1.57 6.06
C VAL A 2 1.90 -2.88 6.65
N SER A 3 2.49 -3.31 7.76
CA SER A 3 2.03 -4.49 8.51
C SER A 3 0.99 -4.09 9.55
N LEU A 4 -0.13 -4.80 9.57
CA LEU A 4 -1.21 -4.61 10.53
C LEU A 4 -1.45 -5.92 11.29
N ARG A 5 -1.78 -5.81 12.58
CA ARG A 5 -2.04 -6.95 13.48
C ARG A 5 -3.46 -6.89 14.04
N GLY A 6 -3.90 -7.99 14.64
CA GLY A 6 -5.17 -8.05 15.35
C GLY A 6 -6.39 -8.16 14.43
N SER A 7 -6.27 -8.87 13.30
CA SER A 7 -7.41 -9.10 12.40
C SER A 7 -8.03 -7.82 11.85
N TYR A 8 -7.20 -6.85 11.47
CA TYR A 8 -7.62 -5.52 10.99
C TYR A 8 -8.65 -5.59 9.84
N TYR A 9 -8.48 -6.53 8.91
CA TYR A 9 -9.42 -6.76 7.80
C TYR A 9 -10.42 -7.89 8.05
N GLY A 10 -10.54 -8.37 9.28
CA GLY A 10 -11.45 -9.43 9.68
C GLY A 10 -10.76 -10.62 10.34
N HIS A 11 -11.60 -11.49 10.89
CA HIS A 11 -11.16 -12.68 11.61
C HIS A 11 -10.52 -13.71 10.67
N GLY A 12 -9.49 -14.38 11.17
CA GLY A 12 -8.86 -15.52 10.52
C GLY A 12 -9.69 -16.79 10.63
N LYS A 13 -9.26 -17.81 9.90
CA LYS A 13 -9.87 -19.15 9.92
C LYS A 13 -8.81 -20.17 10.32
N ALA A 14 -9.10 -20.92 11.39
CA ALA A 14 -8.24 -22.01 11.85
C ALA A 14 -8.27 -23.21 10.88
N PRO A 15 -7.22 -24.06 10.86
CA PRO A 15 -5.97 -23.92 11.62
C PRO A 15 -5.02 -22.89 11.01
N PHE A 16 -4.27 -22.18 11.86
CA PHE A 16 -3.17 -21.34 11.40
C PHE A 16 -1.94 -22.21 11.10
N VAL A 17 -1.46 -22.13 9.86
CA VAL A 17 -0.37 -23.01 9.37
C VAL A 17 1.03 -22.42 9.55
N MET A 18 1.11 -21.11 9.75
CA MET A 18 2.36 -20.37 9.82
C MET A 18 2.24 -19.23 10.84
N GLY A 19 3.26 -19.08 11.68
CA GLY A 19 3.38 -18.06 12.72
C GLY A 19 4.86 -17.80 13.00
N ASP A 20 5.15 -16.78 13.81
CA ASP A 20 6.53 -16.33 14.11
C ASP A 20 7.43 -16.21 12.87
N MET A 21 6.92 -15.47 11.89
CA MET A 21 7.62 -15.26 10.63
C MET A 21 8.64 -14.12 10.76
N TYR A 22 9.86 -14.39 10.31
CA TYR A 22 10.94 -13.42 10.20
C TYR A 22 11.47 -13.45 8.76
N CYS A 23 11.12 -12.43 7.98
CA CYS A 23 11.55 -12.29 6.60
C CYS A 23 12.67 -11.24 6.49
N SER A 24 13.72 -11.54 5.72
CA SER A 24 14.68 -10.51 5.27
C SER A 24 14.15 -9.80 4.01
N SER A 25 14.65 -8.60 3.73
CA SER A 25 14.28 -7.80 2.56
C SER A 25 14.66 -8.43 1.21
N SER A 26 15.49 -9.46 1.22
CA SER A 26 15.98 -10.15 0.02
C SER A 26 15.11 -11.33 -0.42
N ARG A 27 14.12 -11.78 0.37
CA ARG A 27 13.30 -12.95 0.02
C ARG A 27 12.10 -12.54 -0.83
N SER A 28 11.80 -13.34 -1.86
CA SER A 28 10.72 -13.09 -2.82
C SER A 28 9.41 -13.80 -2.50
N SER A 29 9.43 -14.78 -1.57
CA SER A 29 8.25 -15.53 -1.15
C SER A 29 8.16 -15.60 0.37
N LEU A 30 6.92 -15.62 0.89
CA LEU A 30 6.67 -15.87 2.32
C LEU A 30 7.12 -17.27 2.75
N LEU A 31 7.09 -18.25 1.85
CA LEU A 31 7.58 -19.61 2.11
C LEU A 31 9.12 -19.65 2.20
N ASP A 32 9.78 -18.68 1.58
CA ASP A 32 11.23 -18.61 1.66
C ASP A 32 11.66 -18.02 2.98
N CYS A 33 10.81 -17.34 3.76
CA CYS A 33 11.15 -16.67 5.03
C CYS A 33 11.53 -17.63 6.16
N ASP A 34 12.19 -17.14 7.21
CA ASP A 34 12.41 -17.95 8.39
C ASP A 34 11.09 -18.00 9.14
N HIS A 35 10.55 -19.20 9.32
CA HIS A 35 9.27 -19.40 9.95
C HIS A 35 9.24 -20.78 10.59
N TYR A 36 8.31 -20.97 11.50
CA TYR A 36 8.05 -22.28 12.09
C TYR A 36 6.69 -22.78 11.56
N PHE A 37 6.73 -23.72 10.63
CA PHE A 37 5.52 -24.40 10.16
C PHE A 37 4.88 -25.18 11.30
N ALA A 38 3.54 -25.09 11.41
CA ALA A 38 2.76 -25.83 12.41
C ALA A 38 3.38 -25.77 13.81
N SER A 39 4.01 -24.63 14.14
CA SER A 39 4.72 -24.48 15.40
C SER A 39 3.73 -24.47 16.55
N TYR A 40 4.22 -24.78 17.75
CA TYR A 40 3.41 -24.65 18.96
C TYR A 40 2.78 -23.24 19.08
N ASN A 41 3.43 -22.22 18.54
CA ASN A 41 2.92 -20.85 18.57
C ASN A 41 1.74 -20.59 17.63
N THR A 42 1.54 -21.38 16.55
CA THR A 42 0.32 -21.24 15.75
C THR A 42 -0.93 -21.76 16.49
N LEU A 43 -0.75 -22.55 17.55
CA LEU A 43 -1.84 -22.95 18.46
C LEU A 43 -2.32 -21.78 19.33
N TYR A 44 -1.49 -20.76 19.54
CA TYR A 44 -1.87 -19.53 20.24
C TYR A 44 -2.48 -18.46 19.34
N CYS A 45 -2.42 -18.64 18.02
CA CYS A 45 -3.13 -17.77 17.09
C CYS A 45 -4.62 -18.09 17.16
N GLY A 46 -5.38 -17.20 17.80
CA GLY A 46 -6.84 -17.19 17.72
C GLY A 46 -7.33 -16.57 16.41
N ILE A 47 -8.63 -16.69 16.14
CA ILE A 47 -9.28 -16.08 14.97
C ILE A 47 -9.14 -14.55 14.93
N THR A 48 -8.72 -13.90 16.02
CA THR A 48 -8.43 -12.46 16.11
C THR A 48 -6.97 -12.11 15.78
N ASN A 49 -6.13 -13.09 15.47
CA ASN A 49 -4.70 -12.90 15.22
C ASN A 49 -4.34 -13.00 13.73
N ALA A 50 -5.30 -12.82 12.83
CA ALA A 50 -5.01 -12.86 11.40
C ALA A 50 -4.07 -11.70 11.01
N ALA A 51 -2.99 -12.04 10.30
CA ALA A 51 -2.06 -11.07 9.74
C ALA A 51 -2.74 -10.25 8.64
N SER A 52 -2.38 -8.97 8.54
CA SER A 52 -2.94 -8.05 7.55
C SER A 52 -1.83 -7.20 6.96
N VAL A 53 -1.97 -6.85 5.68
CA VAL A 53 -1.00 -6.04 4.96
C VAL A 53 -1.71 -4.97 4.15
N VAL A 54 -1.14 -3.78 4.12
CA VAL A 54 -1.43 -2.78 3.10
C VAL A 54 -0.27 -2.78 2.11
N CYS A 55 -0.53 -3.30 0.91
CA CYS A 55 0.42 -3.20 -0.20
C CYS A 55 0.40 -1.76 -0.70
N LEU A 56 1.57 -1.15 -0.80
CA LEU A 56 1.72 0.15 -1.44
C LEU A 56 2.07 -0.11 -2.89
N GLU A 57 1.34 0.53 -3.81
CA GLU A 57 1.69 0.49 -5.23
C GLU A 57 3.09 1.05 -5.42
N SER A 58 3.92 0.30 -6.14
CA SER A 58 5.22 0.77 -6.59
C SER A 58 5.04 1.87 -7.62
N CYS A 59 5.80 2.95 -7.47
CA CYS A 59 5.87 4.04 -8.45
C CYS A 59 7.33 4.38 -8.78
N ASN A 60 7.55 5.13 -9.85
CA ASN A 60 8.83 5.75 -10.16
C ASN A 60 8.80 7.21 -9.74
N ASP A 61 9.94 7.73 -9.30
CA ASP A 61 10.03 9.12 -8.86
C ASP A 61 9.60 10.07 -10.00
N GLY A 62 8.68 10.97 -9.68
CA GLY A 62 8.06 11.88 -10.66
C GLY A 62 6.76 11.37 -11.27
N ASP A 63 6.36 10.11 -11.02
CA ASP A 63 5.03 9.63 -11.40
C ASP A 63 3.94 10.41 -10.65
N VAL A 64 2.83 10.69 -11.33
CA VAL A 64 1.66 11.37 -10.77
C VAL A 64 0.44 10.47 -10.91
N ARG A 65 -0.43 10.48 -9.89
CA ARG A 65 -1.75 9.83 -9.96
C ARG A 65 -2.83 10.67 -9.29
N LEU A 66 -4.08 10.35 -9.63
CA LEU A 66 -5.27 10.88 -8.98
C LEU A 66 -5.91 9.80 -8.10
N SER A 67 -6.27 10.17 -6.87
CA SER A 67 -6.83 9.25 -5.88
C SER A 67 -8.09 9.80 -5.22
N GLY A 68 -8.96 8.91 -4.71
CA GLY A 68 -10.14 9.29 -3.92
C GLY A 68 -11.38 9.70 -4.72
N SER A 69 -11.42 9.41 -6.02
CA SER A 69 -12.55 9.69 -6.92
C SER A 69 -12.96 8.44 -7.69
N SER A 70 -14.20 8.38 -8.14
CA SER A 70 -14.73 7.31 -8.99
C SER A 70 -14.47 7.54 -10.49
N VAL A 71 -14.06 8.76 -10.88
CA VAL A 71 -13.71 9.10 -12.26
C VAL A 71 -12.20 9.18 -12.43
N THR A 72 -11.70 8.83 -13.62
CA THR A 72 -10.25 8.70 -13.89
C THR A 72 -9.52 10.03 -14.05
N TYR A 73 -10.23 11.10 -14.38
CA TYR A 73 -9.67 12.42 -14.68
C TYR A 73 -9.82 13.45 -13.54
N ALA A 74 -10.28 13.04 -12.36
CA ALA A 74 -10.39 13.92 -11.20
C ALA A 74 -10.03 13.17 -9.91
N GLY A 75 -9.42 13.85 -8.95
CA GLY A 75 -9.09 13.29 -7.64
C GLY A 75 -8.04 14.13 -6.92
N ARG A 76 -7.65 13.67 -5.73
CA ARG A 76 -6.48 14.22 -5.00
C ARG A 76 -5.22 13.87 -5.77
N VAL A 77 -4.36 14.87 -6.00
CA VAL A 77 -3.05 14.69 -6.64
C VAL A 77 -2.09 14.03 -5.67
N GLU A 78 -1.45 12.96 -6.12
CA GLU A 78 -0.37 12.30 -5.41
C GLU A 78 0.86 12.23 -6.32
N LEU A 79 2.03 12.55 -5.75
CA LEU A 79 3.32 12.53 -6.43
C LEU A 79 4.17 11.42 -5.82
N CYS A 80 4.83 10.65 -6.68
CA CYS A 80 5.81 9.67 -6.25
C CYS A 80 7.14 10.34 -5.92
N VAL A 81 7.55 10.27 -4.66
CA VAL A 81 8.85 10.76 -4.15
C VAL A 81 9.47 9.64 -3.33
N GLU A 82 10.73 9.30 -3.61
CA GLU A 82 11.45 8.19 -2.96
C GLU A 82 10.65 6.88 -3.01
N ARG A 83 10.13 6.54 -4.20
CA ARG A 83 9.32 5.33 -4.46
C ARG A 83 8.04 5.23 -3.61
N THR A 84 7.56 6.36 -3.09
CA THR A 84 6.38 6.41 -2.21
C THR A 84 5.40 7.46 -2.70
N TRP A 85 4.12 7.09 -2.75
CA TRP A 85 3.04 8.02 -3.03
C TRP A 85 2.86 9.01 -1.88
N THR A 86 3.03 10.30 -2.18
CA THR A 86 2.92 11.39 -1.23
C THR A 86 1.79 12.35 -1.62
N THR A 87 1.25 13.05 -0.63
CA THR A 87 0.24 14.08 -0.85
C THR A 87 0.89 15.45 -0.94
N LEU A 88 0.36 16.30 -1.83
CA LEU A 88 0.83 17.67 -2.00
C LEU A 88 0.00 18.63 -1.13
N CYS A 89 0.63 19.70 -0.64
CA CYS A 89 -0.04 20.77 0.09
C CYS A 89 -0.66 21.75 -0.91
N ASP A 90 -1.88 22.21 -0.64
CA ASP A 90 -2.70 23.04 -1.54
C ASP A 90 -2.56 24.55 -1.30
N GLN A 91 -1.76 24.99 -0.33
CA GLN A 91 -1.71 26.40 0.10
C GLN A 91 -1.43 27.41 -1.01
N THR A 92 -0.69 27.01 -2.05
CA THR A 92 -0.41 27.86 -3.23
C THR A 92 -0.79 27.16 -4.53
N TRP A 93 -1.60 26.10 -4.48
CA TRP A 93 -1.96 25.31 -5.65
C TRP A 93 -2.84 26.12 -6.58
N ASP A 94 -2.34 26.43 -7.77
CA ASP A 94 -3.02 27.27 -8.74
C ASP A 94 -3.42 26.52 -10.03
N PHE A 95 -3.95 27.27 -10.99
CA PHE A 95 -4.33 26.73 -12.29
C PHE A 95 -3.13 26.18 -13.06
N ASN A 96 -1.95 26.78 -12.95
CA ASN A 96 -0.75 26.34 -13.65
C ASN A 96 -0.29 24.97 -13.10
N ASP A 97 -0.34 24.78 -11.79
CA ASP A 97 -0.01 23.51 -11.13
C ASP A 97 -0.96 22.39 -11.59
N ALA A 98 -2.27 22.68 -11.62
CA ALA A 98 -3.28 21.76 -12.13
C ALA A 98 -3.06 21.44 -13.63
N ALA A 99 -2.75 22.45 -14.45
CA ALA A 99 -2.52 22.30 -15.88
C ALA A 99 -1.30 21.41 -16.19
N VAL A 100 -0.23 21.52 -15.40
CA VAL A 100 0.96 20.64 -15.48
C VAL A 100 0.59 19.22 -15.08
N THR A 101 -0.14 19.06 -13.98
CA THR A 101 -0.61 17.75 -13.48
C THR A 101 -1.44 17.02 -14.54
N CYS A 102 -2.44 17.68 -15.12
CA CYS A 102 -3.27 17.12 -16.17
C CYS A 102 -2.43 16.72 -17.39
N ARG A 103 -1.46 17.56 -17.80
CA ARG A 103 -0.57 17.25 -18.93
C ARG A 103 0.31 16.04 -18.67
N GLN A 104 0.86 15.90 -17.45
CA GLN A 104 1.66 14.72 -17.07
C GLN A 104 0.84 13.43 -17.11
N LEU A 105 -0.44 13.50 -16.75
CA LEU A 105 -1.38 12.40 -16.82
C LEU A 105 -1.93 12.12 -18.24
N GLY A 106 -1.53 12.91 -19.25
CA GLY A 106 -1.99 12.77 -20.62
C GLY A 106 -3.38 13.37 -20.90
N TYR A 107 -3.91 14.19 -20.00
CA TYR A 107 -5.15 14.94 -20.18
C TYR A 107 -4.92 16.35 -20.72
N SER A 108 -6.01 17.02 -21.12
CA SER A 108 -6.00 18.43 -21.48
C SER A 108 -5.56 19.29 -20.29
N SER A 109 -4.66 20.25 -20.52
CA SER A 109 -4.30 21.28 -19.55
C SER A 109 -5.42 22.30 -19.31
N TYR A 110 -6.48 22.28 -20.12
CA TYR A 110 -7.59 23.22 -20.07
C TYR A 110 -8.91 22.50 -19.78
N GLY A 111 -9.67 23.03 -18.82
CA GLY A 111 -10.99 22.59 -18.39
C GLY A 111 -11.65 23.67 -17.55
#